data_AF-X1IHE1-F1
#
_entry.id   AF-X1IHE1-F1
#
_cell.length_a   1.000
_cell.length_b   1.000
_cell.length_c   1.000
_cell.angle_alpha   90.00
_cell.angle_beta   90.00
_cell.angle_gamma   90.00
#
_symmetry.space_group_name_H-M   'P 1'
#
loop_
_entity.id
_entity.type
_entity.pdbx_description
1 polymer ?
#
loop_
_entity_poly.entity_id
_entity_poly.type
_entity_poly.pdbx_seq_one_letter_code
_entity_poly.pdbx_strand_id
1 'polypeptide(L)'
;MKNKFTIFFLICYTITLFLFGFYVQRSQSAELAESPVQILEVTVTAYSPAKRQTQGHERQMASGKYASVRKLWEMRYVAVSRDLKEAYGLRWGDKIYLEFEIQDLMHKKIENTVDLFLRNKELAKQFGIQKRKIIILKKH
;
A
#
# COMPACT_ATOMS: atom_id res chain seq x y z
N MET A 1 -46.67 -4.97 -26.26
CA MET A 1 -46.04 -3.65 -25.96
C MET A 1 -45.34 -3.56 -24.59
N LYS A 2 -45.45 -4.54 -23.67
CA LYS A 2 -44.86 -4.45 -22.32
C LYS A 2 -43.33 -4.69 -22.25
N ASN A 3 -42.73 -5.43 -23.21
CA ASN A 3 -41.31 -5.82 -23.13
C ASN A 3 -40.31 -4.69 -23.44
N LYS A 4 -40.68 -3.68 -24.23
CA LYS A 4 -39.75 -2.59 -24.61
C LYS A 4 -39.44 -1.66 -23.44
N PHE A 5 -40.41 -1.44 -22.55
CA PHE A 5 -40.25 -0.59 -21.36
C PHE A 5 -39.33 -1.25 -20.32
N THR A 6 -39.50 -2.55 -20.07
CA THR A 6 -38.66 -3.30 -19.12
C THR A 6 -37.19 -3.37 -19.57
N ILE A 7 -36.96 -3.55 -20.88
CA ILE A 7 -35.61 -3.56 -21.46
C ILE A 7 -34.92 -2.20 -21.29
N PHE A 8 -35.65 -1.10 -21.50
CA PHE A 8 -35.10 0.25 -21.33
C PHE A 8 -34.70 0.54 -19.86
N PHE A 9 -35.53 0.13 -18.90
CA PHE A 9 -35.21 0.27 -17.47
C PHE A 9 -34.00 -0.58 -17.06
N LEU A 10 -33.88 -1.80 -17.58
CA LEU A 10 -32.72 -2.66 -17.29
C LEU A 10 -31.42 -2.05 -17.82
N ILE A 11 -31.45 -1.51 -19.05
CA ILE A 11 -30.29 -0.85 -19.67
C ILE A 11 -29.90 0.40 -18.89
N CYS A 12 -30.88 1.21 -18.47
CA CYS A 12 -30.60 2.42 -17.71
C CYS A 12 -29.98 2.09 -16.34
N TYR A 13 -30.50 1.07 -15.65
CA TYR A 13 -29.98 0.63 -14.35
C TYR A 13 -28.54 0.11 -14.44
N THR A 14 -28.22 -0.70 -15.46
CA THR A 14 -26.85 -1.21 -15.65
C THR A 14 -25.87 -0.11 -16.00
N ILE A 15 -26.26 0.88 -16.82
CA ILE A 15 -25.45 2.07 -17.12
C ILE A 15 -25.18 2.87 -15.84
N THR A 16 -26.20 3.09 -14.99
CA THR A 16 -26.01 3.84 -13.74
C THR A 16 -25.07 3.13 -12.77
N LEU A 17 -25.16 1.80 -12.62
CA LEU A 17 -24.24 1.02 -11.79
C LEU A 17 -22.81 1.07 -12.33
N PHE A 18 -22.65 1.01 -13.65
CA PHE A 18 -21.33 1.10 -14.30
C PHE A 18 -20.70 2.48 -14.11
N LEU A 19 -21.46 3.55 -14.34
CA LEU A 19 -20.99 4.94 -14.13
C LEU A 19 -20.67 5.22 -12.67
N PHE A 20 -21.47 4.69 -11.73
CA PHE A 20 -21.21 4.80 -10.29
C PHE A 20 -19.92 4.08 -9.90
N GLY A 21 -19.71 2.86 -10.38
CA GLY A 21 -18.45 2.12 -10.17
C GLY A 21 -17.24 2.88 -10.72
N PHE A 22 -17.37 3.50 -11.90
CA PHE A 22 -16.30 4.30 -12.50
C PHE A 22 -16.03 5.59 -11.70
N TYR A 23 -17.07 6.24 -11.21
CA TYR A 23 -16.96 7.43 -10.35
C TYR A 23 -16.23 7.11 -9.04
N VAL A 24 -16.59 6.01 -8.37
CA VAL A 24 -15.94 5.56 -7.12
C VAL A 24 -14.47 5.20 -7.33
N GLN A 25 -14.13 4.56 -8.45
CA GLN A 25 -12.73 4.23 -8.76
C GLN A 25 -11.89 5.50 -9.03
N ARG A 26 -12.49 6.48 -9.70
CA ARG A 26 -11.83 7.77 -10.01
C ARG A 26 -11.64 8.62 -8.76
N SER A 27 -12.61 8.68 -7.86
CA SER A 27 -12.51 9.47 -6.62
C SER A 27 -11.39 8.98 -5.72
N GLN A 28 -11.25 7.66 -5.52
CA GLN A 28 -10.16 7.08 -4.75
C GLN A 28 -8.77 7.35 -5.36
N SER A 29 -8.69 7.41 -6.69
CA SER A 29 -7.43 7.71 -7.39
C SER A 29 -7.06 9.19 -7.30
N ALA A 30 -8.06 10.08 -7.34
CA ALA A 30 -7.87 11.53 -7.20
C ALA A 30 -7.51 11.93 -5.77
N GLU A 31 -8.15 11.34 -4.76
CA GLU A 31 -7.85 11.60 -3.34
C GLU A 31 -6.40 11.23 -2.98
N LEU A 32 -5.87 10.14 -3.58
CA LEU A 32 -4.46 9.78 -3.44
C LEU A 32 -3.51 10.74 -4.18
N ALA A 33 -3.99 11.43 -5.23
CA ALA A 33 -3.19 12.38 -6.00
C ALA A 33 -3.13 13.77 -5.35
N GLU A 34 -4.09 14.14 -4.51
CA GLU A 34 -4.18 15.46 -3.88
C GLU A 34 -3.65 15.54 -2.44
N SER A 35 -3.35 14.41 -1.78
CA SER A 35 -2.67 14.48 -0.48
C SER A 35 -1.24 15.02 -0.68
N PRO A 36 -0.85 16.14 -0.03
CA PRO A 36 0.51 16.62 -0.12
C PRO A 36 1.47 15.54 0.38
N VAL A 37 2.42 15.14 -0.47
CA VAL A 37 3.46 14.18 -0.10
C VAL A 37 4.37 14.86 0.90
N GLN A 38 4.35 14.38 2.14
CA GLN A 38 5.25 14.85 3.19
C GLN A 38 6.51 13.98 3.16
N ILE A 39 7.67 14.61 2.91
CA ILE A 39 8.97 13.94 2.91
C ILE A 39 9.62 14.21 4.27
N LEU A 40 9.91 13.14 5.00
CA LEU A 40 10.46 13.20 6.35
C LEU A 40 11.68 12.28 6.42
N GLU A 41 12.78 12.79 6.96
CA GLU A 41 13.93 11.97 7.30
C GLU A 41 13.72 11.35 8.69
N VAL A 42 13.69 10.02 8.75
CA VAL A 42 13.45 9.27 10.00
C VAL A 42 14.34 8.03 10.06
N THR A 43 14.63 7.56 11.27
CA THR A 43 15.29 6.26 11.44
C THR A 43 14.29 5.13 11.24
N VAL A 44 14.56 4.27 10.26
CA VAL A 44 13.72 3.09 9.95
C VAL A 44 14.37 1.84 10.52
N THR A 45 13.61 1.10 11.34
CA THR A 45 14.04 -0.19 11.91
C THR A 45 13.01 -1.28 11.60
N ALA A 46 13.39 -2.54 11.81
CA ALA A 46 12.51 -3.68 11.64
C ALA A 46 12.42 -4.50 12.95
N TYR A 47 11.23 -5.04 13.23
CA TYR A 47 11.00 -5.95 14.34
C TYR A 47 10.18 -7.15 13.87
N SER A 48 10.16 -8.21 14.67
CA SER A 48 9.39 -9.42 14.42
C SER A 48 8.31 -9.61 15.49
N PRO A 49 7.28 -10.43 15.24
CA PRO A 49 6.29 -10.84 16.24
C PRO A 49 6.85 -11.61 17.44
N ALA A 50 8.18 -11.76 17.59
CA ALA A 50 8.76 -12.49 18.70
C ALA A 50 8.33 -11.88 20.05
N LYS A 51 8.08 -12.74 21.06
CA LYS A 51 7.66 -12.30 22.41
C LYS A 51 8.57 -11.23 23.02
N ARG A 52 9.88 -11.30 22.77
CA ARG A 52 10.85 -10.32 23.28
C ARG A 52 10.68 -8.91 22.68
N GLN A 53 9.98 -8.78 21.55
CA GLN A 53 9.75 -7.52 20.83
C GLN A 53 8.29 -7.07 20.90
N THR A 54 7.41 -7.83 21.56
CA THR A 54 5.97 -7.58 21.60
C THR A 54 5.45 -7.62 23.04
N GLN A 55 4.39 -6.86 23.31
CA GLN A 55 3.66 -6.91 24.58
C GLN A 55 2.30 -7.54 24.32
N GLY A 56 1.94 -8.59 25.07
CA GLY A 56 0.70 -9.33 24.88
C GLY A 56 0.77 -10.35 23.76
N HIS A 57 -0.28 -10.45 22.93
CA HIS A 57 -0.33 -11.44 21.87
C HIS A 57 0.58 -11.04 20.69
N GLU A 58 1.54 -11.90 20.33
CA GLU A 58 2.61 -11.68 19.34
C GLU A 58 2.17 -11.03 18.02
N ARG A 59 0.98 -11.38 17.52
CA ARG A 59 0.43 -10.88 16.24
C ARG A 59 -0.61 -9.77 16.38
N GLN A 60 -0.91 -9.31 17.60
CA GLN A 60 -1.83 -8.20 17.80
C GLN A 60 -1.09 -6.88 17.65
N MET A 61 -1.57 -6.02 16.76
CA MET A 61 -1.00 -4.68 16.53
C MET A 61 -1.64 -3.66 17.47
N ALA A 62 -0.98 -2.52 17.67
CA ALA A 62 -1.49 -1.43 18.51
C ALA A 62 -2.87 -0.90 18.07
N SER A 63 -3.26 -1.10 16.80
CA SER A 63 -4.59 -0.78 16.30
C SER A 63 -5.69 -1.76 16.76
N GLY A 64 -5.37 -2.77 17.59
CA GLY A 64 -6.27 -3.85 18.01
C GLY A 64 -6.45 -4.99 16.99
N LYS A 65 -5.94 -4.84 15.77
CA LYS A 65 -6.07 -5.85 14.70
C LYS A 65 -5.00 -6.93 14.81
N TYR A 66 -5.33 -8.13 14.35
CA TYR A 66 -4.39 -9.25 14.27
C TYR A 66 -3.78 -9.37 12.87
N ALA A 67 -2.45 -9.50 12.82
CA ALA A 67 -1.74 -9.79 11.58
C ALA A 67 -1.87 -11.29 11.23
N SER A 68 -2.31 -11.57 10.00
CA SER A 68 -2.25 -12.94 9.47
C SER A 68 -0.81 -13.28 9.07
N VAL A 69 -0.45 -14.56 9.16
CA VAL A 69 0.88 -15.06 8.76
C VAL A 69 1.21 -14.65 7.34
N ARG A 70 0.25 -14.78 6.41
CA ARG A 70 0.41 -14.33 5.02
C ARG A 70 0.79 -12.85 4.92
N LYS A 71 0.11 -11.95 5.64
CA LYS A 71 0.39 -10.50 5.57
C LYS A 71 1.73 -10.13 6.20
N LEU A 72 2.20 -10.90 7.18
CA LEU A 72 3.54 -10.75 7.76
C LEU A 72 4.62 -11.18 6.76
N TRP A 73 4.43 -12.30 6.06
CA TRP A 73 5.31 -12.70 4.94
C TRP A 73 5.31 -11.67 3.82
N GLU A 74 4.14 -11.12 3.51
CA GLU A 74 4.02 -10.02 2.57
C GLU A 74 4.49 -8.68 3.16
N MET A 75 5.12 -8.61 4.35
CA MET A 75 5.64 -7.39 5.01
C MET A 75 4.70 -6.16 4.94
N ARG A 76 3.39 -6.35 5.12
CA ARG A 76 2.34 -5.35 4.83
C ARG A 76 2.14 -4.28 5.89
N TYR A 77 2.75 -4.44 7.05
CA TYR A 77 2.48 -3.64 8.24
C TYR A 77 3.76 -2.96 8.71
N VAL A 78 3.60 -1.74 9.20
CA VAL A 78 4.67 -0.91 9.76
C VAL A 78 4.18 -0.34 11.09
N ALA A 79 5.11 -0.20 12.04
CA ALA A 79 4.89 0.56 13.26
C ALA A 79 5.53 1.94 13.10
N VAL A 80 4.82 2.98 13.51
CA VAL A 80 5.37 4.34 13.65
C VAL A 80 5.52 4.66 15.12
N SER A 81 6.47 5.54 15.44
CA SER A 81 6.60 6.07 16.78
C SER A 81 5.41 6.99 17.12
N ARG A 82 5.09 7.13 18.41
CA ARG A 82 3.89 7.84 18.86
C ARG A 82 3.96 9.34 18.54
N ASP A 83 5.15 9.93 18.66
CA ASP A 83 5.47 11.31 18.29
C ASP A 83 5.25 11.57 16.80
N LEU A 84 5.73 10.69 15.91
CA LEU A 84 5.44 10.81 14.47
C LEU A 84 3.94 10.71 14.19
N LYS A 85 3.23 9.81 14.88
CA LYS A 85 1.79 9.66 14.72
C LYS A 85 1.04 10.93 15.14
N GLU A 86 1.45 11.56 16.23
CA GLU A 86 0.82 12.77 16.76
C GLU A 86 1.15 14.01 15.91
N ALA A 87 2.43 14.26 15.66
CA ALA A 87 2.90 15.44 14.94
C ALA A 87 2.32 15.56 13.52
N TYR A 88 2.10 14.44 12.84
CA TYR A 88 1.60 14.40 11.47
C TYR A 88 0.15 13.90 11.36
N GLY A 89 -0.55 13.74 12.50
CA GLY A 89 -1.95 13.33 12.51
C GLY A 89 -2.22 11.95 11.86
N LEU A 90 -1.25 11.04 11.89
CA LEU A 90 -1.34 9.75 11.20
C LEU A 90 -2.47 8.89 11.79
N ARG A 91 -3.23 8.23 10.92
CA ARG A 91 -4.37 7.36 11.26
C ARG A 91 -4.10 5.91 10.91
N TRP A 92 -4.81 5.01 11.59
CA TRP A 92 -4.71 3.58 11.28
C TRP A 92 -5.20 3.29 9.87
N GLY A 93 -4.30 2.79 9.01
CA GLY A 93 -4.63 2.48 7.62
C GLY A 93 -3.82 3.30 6.63
N ASP A 94 -3.32 4.46 7.05
CA ASP A 94 -2.42 5.31 6.28
C ASP A 94 -1.18 4.52 5.81
N LYS A 95 -0.57 4.97 4.71
CA LYS A 95 0.55 4.31 4.04
C LYS A 95 1.79 5.19 4.12
N ILE A 96 2.93 4.54 4.31
CA ILE A 96 4.24 5.16 4.27
C ILE A 96 4.98 4.59 3.09
N TYR A 97 5.69 5.46 2.37
CA TYR A 97 6.59 5.09 1.29
C TYR A 97 8.01 5.41 1.74
N LEU A 98 8.91 4.46 1.56
CA LEU A 98 10.34 4.66 1.78
C LEU A 98 10.96 5.05 0.45
N GLU A 99 11.76 6.11 0.47
CA GLU A 99 12.43 6.62 -0.71
C GLU A 99 13.54 5.67 -1.16
N PHE A 100 13.59 5.44 -2.47
CA PHE A 100 14.69 4.75 -3.15
C PHE A 100 15.03 5.54 -4.41
N GLU A 101 16.33 5.68 -4.67
CA GLU A 101 16.82 6.37 -5.85
C GLU A 101 16.99 5.41 -7.03
N ILE A 102 16.52 5.80 -8.21
CA ILE A 102 16.69 5.02 -9.44
C ILE A 102 18.08 5.28 -10.00
N GLN A 103 18.96 4.28 -9.91
CA GLN A 103 20.36 4.36 -10.35
C GLN A 103 20.79 3.22 -11.28
N ASP A 104 19.90 2.25 -11.56
CA ASP A 104 20.20 1.09 -12.41
C ASP A 104 18.96 0.65 -13.21
N LEU A 105 19.18 -0.14 -14.27
CA LEU A 105 18.15 -0.70 -15.13
C LEU A 105 18.18 -2.24 -15.09
N MET A 106 16.99 -2.84 -15.00
CA MET A 106 16.85 -4.28 -15.13
C MET A 106 17.01 -4.74 -16.59
N HIS A 107 17.28 -6.03 -16.79
CA HIS A 107 17.35 -6.63 -18.11
C HIS A 107 16.05 -6.40 -18.92
N LYS A 108 16.17 -6.09 -20.22
CA LYS A 108 15.07 -5.69 -21.13
C LYS A 108 13.85 -6.61 -21.25
N LYS A 109 13.93 -7.85 -20.77
CA LYS A 109 12.83 -8.83 -20.78
C LYS A 109 11.98 -8.78 -19.51
N ILE A 110 12.42 -8.03 -18.50
CA ILE A 110 11.75 -7.90 -17.22
C ILE A 110 10.85 -6.67 -17.30
N GLU A 111 9.57 -6.86 -17.03
CA GLU A 111 8.55 -5.82 -17.12
C GLU A 111 7.87 -5.64 -15.76
N ASN A 112 7.36 -4.42 -15.50
CA ASN A 112 6.55 -4.08 -14.32
C ASN A 112 7.16 -4.53 -12.98
N THR A 113 8.49 -4.44 -12.86
CA THR A 113 9.26 -4.91 -11.70
C THR A 113 10.19 -3.80 -11.24
N VAL A 114 10.37 -3.68 -9.93
CA VAL A 114 11.40 -2.86 -9.29
C VAL A 114 12.28 -3.80 -8.49
N ASP A 115 13.60 -3.72 -8.69
CA ASP A 115 14.58 -4.50 -7.93
C ASP A 115 15.32 -3.61 -6.95
N LEU A 116 15.47 -4.08 -5.72
CA LEU A 116 16.15 -3.34 -4.67
C LEU A 116 17.62 -3.79 -4.62
N PHE A 117 18.53 -2.85 -4.86
CA PHE A 117 19.96 -3.13 -4.74
C PHE A 117 20.39 -3.17 -3.27
N LEU A 118 20.32 -4.36 -2.67
CA LEU A 118 20.62 -4.59 -1.26
C LEU A 118 22.08 -5.00 -1.05
N ARG A 119 22.59 -4.72 0.16
CA ARG A 119 24.00 -4.95 0.54
C ARG A 119 24.50 -6.38 0.32
N ASN A 120 23.64 -7.39 0.47
CA ASN A 120 24.02 -8.79 0.31
C ASN A 120 22.83 -9.69 -0.09
N LYS A 121 23.16 -10.92 -0.47
CA LYS A 121 22.21 -11.93 -0.97
C LYS A 121 21.24 -12.41 0.10
N GLU A 122 21.66 -12.48 1.35
CA GLU A 122 20.85 -12.94 2.48
C GLU A 122 19.70 -11.96 2.73
N LEU A 123 19.98 -10.65 2.71
CA LEU A 123 18.97 -9.59 2.82
C LEU A 123 17.98 -9.65 1.64
N ALA A 124 18.47 -9.86 0.41
CA ALA A 124 17.61 -10.01 -0.77
C ALA A 124 16.68 -11.23 -0.65
N LYS A 125 17.18 -12.36 -0.16
CA LYS A 125 16.35 -13.55 0.11
C LYS A 125 15.32 -13.30 1.21
N GLN A 126 15.71 -12.60 2.28
CA GLN A 126 14.81 -12.27 3.39
C GLN A 126 13.69 -11.32 2.94
N PHE A 127 14.01 -10.34 2.09
CA PHE A 127 13.01 -9.47 1.47
C PHE A 127 12.05 -10.28 0.59
N GLY A 128 12.60 -11.12 -0.30
CA GLY A 128 11.83 -11.98 -1.18
C GLY A 128 11.00 -11.22 -2.22
N ILE A 129 10.23 -11.96 -3.04
CA ILE A 129 9.40 -11.37 -4.09
C ILE A 129 8.08 -10.89 -3.50
N GLN A 130 7.72 -9.63 -3.76
CA GLN A 130 6.53 -9.02 -3.18
C GLN A 130 5.74 -8.21 -4.21
N LYS A 131 4.40 -8.32 -4.21
CA LYS A 131 3.54 -7.41 -4.97
C LYS A 131 3.23 -6.16 -4.14
N ARG A 132 3.59 -4.98 -4.66
CA ARG A 132 3.55 -3.69 -3.94
C ARG A 132 2.93 -2.60 -4.81
N LYS A 133 2.32 -1.61 -4.15
CA LYS A 133 2.00 -0.32 -4.78
C LYS A 133 3.19 0.59 -4.54
N ILE A 134 3.58 1.38 -5.54
CA ILE A 134 4.67 2.36 -5.44
C ILE A 134 4.14 3.74 -5.85
N ILE A 135 4.81 4.78 -5.38
CA ILE A 135 4.65 6.16 -5.85
C ILE A 135 5.98 6.54 -6.52
N ILE A 136 5.92 7.10 -7.73
CA ILE A 136 7.10 7.60 -8.44
C ILE A 136 7.16 9.11 -8.26
N LEU A 137 8.19 9.59 -7.59
CA LEU A 137 8.50 11.02 -7.46
C LEU A 137 9.55 11.36 -8.52
N LYS A 138 9.23 12.31 -9.43
CA LYS A 138 10.16 12.72 -10.49
C LYS A 138 11.02 13.87 -10.00
N LYS A 139 12.32 13.79 -10.28
CA LYS A 139 13.22 14.95 -10.15
C LYS A 139 12.82 15.98 -11.23
N HIS A 140 12.56 17.22 -10.81
CA HIS A 140 12.33 18.35 -11.70
C HIS A 140 13.65 18.95 -12.17
#